data_AF-A0A3D2HU01-F1
#
_entry.id   AF-A0A3D2HU01-F1
#
_cell.length_a   1.000
_cell.length_b   1.000
_cell.length_c   1.000
_cell.angle_alpha   90.00
_cell.angle_beta   90.00
_cell.angle_gamma   90.00
#
_symmetry.space_group_name_H-M   'P 1'
#
loop_
_entity.id
_entity.type
_entity.pdbx_description
1 polymer ?
#
loop_
_entity_poly.entity_id
_entity_poly.type
_entity_poly.pdbx_seq_one_letter_code
_entity_poly.pdbx_strand_id
1 'polypeptide(L)'
;MKNVIKSIAVGISWGFTILVLYLTIGVIISGDFLASIAPDDFIKYVICSAVVGLGFSVPSLVYYNERISRGLQVIIHLGTGFAIYIPVAFFAGWIPTAYGAIAVALSLLCAVVFALLVWLCFALYYRKQAQEINRKIIEKQQAK
;
A
#
# COMPACT_ATOMS: atom_id res chain seq x y z
N MET A 1 -8.01 -9.84 17.73
CA MET A 1 -7.40 -8.60 18.26
C MET A 1 -5.92 -8.45 17.90
N LYS A 2 -5.03 -9.42 18.21
CA LYS A 2 -3.59 -9.33 17.89
C LYS A 2 -3.28 -9.01 16.40
N ASN A 3 -3.95 -9.70 15.48
CA ASN A 3 -3.74 -9.47 14.04
C ASN A 3 -4.20 -8.07 13.58
N VAL A 4 -5.27 -7.55 14.19
CA VAL A 4 -5.79 -6.20 13.86
C VAL A 4 -4.81 -5.12 14.31
N ILE A 5 -4.34 -5.19 15.57
CA ILE A 5 -3.35 -4.24 16.10
C ILE A 5 -2.06 -4.27 15.27
N LYS A 6 -1.61 -5.48 14.89
CA LYS A 6 -0.45 -5.64 14.00
C LYS A 6 -0.70 -4.99 12.64
N SER A 7 -1.84 -5.23 12.01
CA SER A 7 -2.18 -4.62 10.72
C SER A 7 -2.28 -3.10 10.79
N ILE A 8 -2.78 -2.54 11.90
CA ILE A 8 -2.80 -1.08 12.11
C ILE A 8 -1.38 -0.54 12.16
N ALA A 9 -0.51 -1.12 13.01
CA ALA A 9 0.88 -0.69 13.13
C ALA A 9 1.63 -0.78 11.79
N VAL A 10 1.50 -1.92 11.10
CA VAL A 10 2.09 -2.13 9.77
C VAL A 10 1.55 -1.13 8.74
N GLY A 11 0.25 -0.83 8.81
CA GLY A 11 -0.39 0.12 7.91
C GLY A 11 0.14 1.54 8.07
N ILE A 12 0.22 2.03 9.31
CA ILE A 12 0.78 3.34 9.60
C ILE A 12 2.25 3.40 9.17
N SER A 13 3.05 2.37 9.49
CA SER A 13 4.45 2.29 9.08
C SER A 13 4.60 2.37 7.56
N TRP A 14 3.83 1.58 6.80
CA TRP A 14 3.87 1.65 5.33
C TRP A 14 3.40 2.98 4.77
N GLY A 15 2.35 3.57 5.34
CA GLY A 15 1.91 4.92 5.00
C GLY A 15 3.05 5.93 5.09
N PHE A 16 3.77 5.94 6.23
CA PHE A 16 4.92 6.81 6.41
C PHE A 16 6.12 6.45 5.53
N THR A 17 6.38 5.17 5.28
CA THR A 17 7.43 4.76 4.33
C THR A 17 7.17 5.32 2.93
N ILE A 18 5.93 5.22 2.43
CA ILE A 18 5.57 5.77 1.11
C ILE A 18 5.64 7.29 1.11
N LEU A 19 5.20 7.96 2.19
CA LEU A 19 5.35 9.41 2.33
C LEU A 19 6.81 9.84 2.25
N VAL A 20 7.69 9.22 3.03
CA VAL A 20 9.12 9.55 3.03
C VAL A 20 9.72 9.31 1.65
N LEU A 21 9.40 8.19 0.99
CA LEU A 21 9.83 7.93 -0.39
C LEU A 21 9.36 9.02 -1.36
N TYR A 22 8.09 9.42 -1.28
CA TYR A 22 7.54 10.50 -2.09
C TYR A 22 8.30 11.82 -1.87
N LEU A 23 8.51 12.21 -0.61
CA LEU A 23 9.25 13.42 -0.25
C LEU A 23 10.70 13.37 -0.74
N THR A 24 11.39 12.23 -0.56
CA THR A 24 12.77 12.04 -1.02
C THR A 24 12.88 12.11 -2.54
N ILE A 25 11.99 11.43 -3.28
CA ILE A 25 11.97 11.50 -4.74
C ILE A 25 11.69 12.94 -5.20
N GLY A 26 10.77 13.63 -4.53
CA GLY A 26 10.49 15.05 -4.79
C GLY A 26 11.74 15.92 -4.66
N VAL A 27 12.53 15.75 -3.60
CA VAL A 27 13.81 16.47 -3.40
C VAL A 27 14.86 16.11 -4.45
N ILE A 28 14.94 14.85 -4.87
CA ILE A 28 15.88 14.41 -5.92
C ILE A 28 15.55 15.08 -7.26
N ILE A 29 14.26 15.26 -7.56
CA ILE A 29 13.80 15.91 -8.79
C ILE A 29 13.93 17.44 -8.69
N SER A 30 13.56 18.02 -7.55
CA SER A 30 13.62 19.47 -7.28
C SER A 30 14.18 19.71 -5.88
N GLY A 31 15.40 20.23 -5.79
CA GLY A 31 16.12 20.39 -4.51
C GLY A 31 15.39 21.26 -3.47
N ASP A 32 14.46 22.11 -3.90
CA ASP A 32 13.62 22.99 -3.10
C ASP A 32 12.23 22.40 -2.79
N PHE A 33 11.94 21.16 -3.18
CA PHE A 33 10.61 20.55 -3.05
C PHE A 33 10.04 20.63 -1.64
N LEU A 34 10.84 20.37 -0.60
CA LEU A 34 10.37 20.49 0.79
C LEU A 34 10.02 21.93 1.19
N ALA A 35 10.74 22.92 0.66
CA ALA A 35 10.44 24.33 0.91
C ALA A 35 9.16 24.80 0.21
N SER A 36 8.74 24.08 -0.85
CA SER A 36 7.47 24.35 -1.54
C SER A 36 6.23 23.84 -0.80
N ILE A 37 6.39 23.00 0.22
CA ILE A 37 5.28 22.43 1.00
C ILE A 37 4.97 23.35 2.18
N ALA A 38 3.73 23.84 2.26
CA ALA A 38 3.28 24.61 3.41
C ALA A 38 3.27 23.73 4.68
N PRO A 39 3.57 24.27 5.88
CA PRO A 39 3.57 23.49 7.12
C PRO A 39 2.25 22.74 7.39
N ASP A 40 1.12 23.37 7.10
CA ASP A 40 -0.21 22.75 7.26
C ASP A 40 -0.43 21.60 6.27
N ASP A 41 0.12 21.72 5.05
CA ASP A 41 0.09 20.65 4.05
C ASP A 41 0.97 19.46 4.46
N PHE A 42 2.09 19.71 5.12
CA PHE A 42 2.93 18.62 5.65
C PHE A 42 2.18 17.77 6.68
N ILE A 43 1.51 18.40 7.65
CA ILE A 43 0.69 17.66 8.64
C ILE A 43 -0.45 16.91 7.96
N LYS A 44 -1.11 17.54 6.97
CA LYS A 44 -2.11 16.89 6.14
C LYS A 44 -1.53 15.65 5.44
N TYR A 45 -0.32 15.72 4.87
CA TYR A 45 0.31 14.58 4.21
C TYR A 45 0.60 13.44 5.18
N VAL A 46 1.08 13.73 6.40
CA VAL A 46 1.32 12.71 7.44
C VAL A 46 0.02 11.96 7.77
N ILE A 47 -1.06 12.69 8.07
CA ILE A 47 -2.35 12.09 8.42
C ILE A 47 -2.91 11.28 7.24
N CYS A 48 -2.93 11.87 6.04
CA CYS A 48 -3.43 11.21 4.83
C CYS A 48 -2.65 9.93 4.53
N SER A 49 -1.33 9.95 4.69
CA SER A 49 -0.48 8.78 4.44
C SER A 49 -0.76 7.65 5.43
N ALA A 50 -0.96 7.96 6.70
CA ALA A 50 -1.38 6.97 7.69
C ALA A 50 -2.76 6.37 7.34
N VAL A 51 -3.73 7.19 6.96
CA VAL A 51 -5.08 6.73 6.54
C VAL A 51 -4.99 5.81 5.33
N VAL A 52 -4.23 6.17 4.30
CA VAL A 52 -4.03 5.32 3.11
C VAL A 52 -3.33 4.01 3.48
N GLY A 53 -2.28 4.08 4.30
CA GLY A 53 -1.57 2.89 4.78
C GLY A 53 -2.48 1.92 5.53
N LEU A 54 -3.38 2.43 6.37
CA LEU A 54 -4.43 1.63 7.01
C LEU A 54 -5.43 1.06 6.01
N GLY A 55 -5.82 1.85 5.01
CA GLY A 55 -6.74 1.45 3.95
C GLY A 55 -6.27 0.26 3.13
N PHE A 56 -4.95 0.05 2.98
CA PHE A 56 -4.41 -1.17 2.39
C PHE A 56 -4.15 -2.24 3.46
N SER A 57 -3.51 -1.91 4.58
CA SER A 57 -3.04 -2.93 5.53
C SER A 57 -4.17 -3.64 6.30
N VAL A 58 -5.23 -2.94 6.72
CA VAL A 58 -6.30 -3.57 7.51
C VAL A 58 -7.15 -4.52 6.65
N PRO A 59 -7.60 -4.16 5.43
CA PRO A 59 -8.34 -5.07 4.55
C PRO A 59 -7.55 -6.32 4.13
N SER A 60 -6.21 -6.29 4.18
CA SER A 60 -5.38 -7.48 3.94
C SER A 60 -5.69 -8.66 4.88
N LEU A 61 -6.34 -8.40 6.02
CA LEU A 61 -6.80 -9.46 6.93
C LEU A 61 -7.76 -10.46 6.26
N VAL A 62 -8.39 -10.09 5.14
CA VAL A 62 -9.24 -10.99 4.35
C VAL A 62 -8.49 -12.24 3.84
N TYR A 63 -7.15 -12.17 3.69
CA TYR A 63 -6.33 -13.31 3.30
C TYR A 63 -6.29 -14.45 4.34
N TYR A 64 -6.69 -14.19 5.59
CA TYR A 64 -6.83 -15.21 6.62
C TYR A 64 -8.14 -16.01 6.49
N ASN A 65 -9.08 -15.57 5.65
CA ASN A 65 -10.36 -16.26 5.49
C ASN A 65 -10.31 -17.24 4.31
N GLU A 66 -10.12 -18.51 4.62
CA GLU A 66 -10.04 -19.60 3.63
C GLU A 66 -11.37 -19.87 2.89
N ARG A 67 -12.51 -19.35 3.39
CA ARG A 67 -13.82 -19.51 2.74
C ARG A 67 -14.00 -18.60 1.53
N ILE A 68 -13.18 -17.55 1.40
CA ILE A 68 -13.26 -16.57 0.32
C ILE A 68 -12.25 -16.96 -0.77
N SER A 69 -12.68 -16.95 -2.03
CA SER A 69 -11.79 -17.23 -3.16
C SER A 69 -10.63 -16.24 -3.23
N ARG A 70 -9.48 -16.69 -3.73
CA ARG A 70 -8.28 -15.82 -3.84
C ARG A 70 -8.55 -14.54 -4.64
N GLY A 71 -9.29 -14.62 -5.74
CA GLY A 71 -9.64 -13.45 -6.54
C GLY A 71 -10.47 -12.44 -5.74
N LEU A 72 -11.47 -12.91 -5.00
CA LEU A 72 -12.31 -12.03 -4.18
C LEU A 72 -11.54 -11.43 -2.99
N GLN A 73 -10.61 -12.17 -2.37
CA GLN A 73 -9.69 -11.61 -1.36
C GLN A 73 -8.88 -10.42 -1.92
N VAL A 74 -8.36 -10.56 -3.15
CA VAL A 74 -7.61 -9.49 -3.82
C VAL A 74 -8.48 -8.28 -4.12
N ILE A 75 -9.70 -8.51 -4.64
CA ILE A 75 -10.68 -7.43 -4.91
C ILE A 75 -11.03 -6.68 -3.63
N ILE A 76 -11.30 -7.39 -2.52
CA ILE A 76 -11.63 -6.75 -1.24
C ILE A 76 -10.44 -5.93 -0.73
N HIS A 77 -9.23 -6.51 -0.75
CA HIS A 77 -8.02 -5.82 -0.27
C HIS A 77 -7.70 -4.58 -1.10
N LEU A 78 -7.48 -4.74 -2.40
CA LEU A 78 -7.08 -3.64 -3.28
C LEU A 78 -8.22 -2.66 -3.52
N GLY A 79 -9.46 -3.15 -3.67
CA GLY A 79 -10.64 -2.32 -3.86
C GLY A 79 -10.88 -1.38 -2.67
N THR A 80 -10.77 -1.88 -1.44
CA THR A 80 -10.89 -1.04 -0.24
C THR A 80 -9.74 -0.03 -0.16
N GLY A 81 -8.52 -0.46 -0.46
CA GLY A 81 -7.34 0.41 -0.50
C GLY A 81 -7.51 1.57 -1.48
N PHE A 82 -7.97 1.31 -2.70
CA PHE A 82 -8.23 2.37 -3.69
C PHE A 82 -9.44 3.23 -3.35
N ALA A 83 -10.51 2.65 -2.80
CA ALA A 83 -11.68 3.41 -2.37
C ALA A 83 -11.33 4.45 -1.29
N ILE A 84 -10.31 4.18 -0.47
CA ILE A 84 -9.77 5.13 0.52
C ILE A 84 -8.74 6.06 -0.14
N TYR A 85 -7.81 5.52 -0.92
CA TYR A 85 -6.72 6.29 -1.52
C TYR A 85 -7.23 7.42 -2.42
N ILE A 86 -8.19 7.15 -3.31
CA ILE A 86 -8.64 8.14 -4.30
C ILE A 86 -9.14 9.43 -3.63
N PRO A 87 -10.15 9.41 -2.75
CA PRO A 87 -10.63 10.64 -2.11
C PRO A 87 -9.56 11.29 -1.22
N VAL A 88 -8.73 10.50 -0.53
CA VAL A 88 -7.65 11.04 0.31
C VAL A 88 -6.58 11.73 -0.52
N ALA A 89 -6.23 11.19 -1.69
CA ALA A 89 -5.24 11.78 -2.58
C ALA A 89 -5.71 13.10 -3.20
N PHE A 90 -7.01 13.20 -3.52
CA PHE A 90 -7.62 14.47 -3.94
C PHE A 90 -7.63 15.48 -2.80
N PHE A 91 -8.04 15.09 -1.59
CA PHE A 91 -8.05 15.96 -0.42
C PHE A 91 -6.64 16.44 -0.04
N ALA A 92 -5.65 15.54 -0.10
CA ALA A 92 -4.27 15.88 0.16
C ALA A 92 -3.68 16.80 -0.91
N GLY A 93 -4.20 16.81 -2.14
CA GLY A 93 -3.64 17.57 -3.25
C GLY A 93 -2.48 16.85 -3.97
N TRP A 94 -2.38 15.53 -3.82
CA TRP A 94 -1.36 14.73 -4.51
C TRP A 94 -1.65 14.52 -6.00
N ILE A 95 -2.92 14.67 -6.39
CA ILE A 95 -3.37 14.51 -7.76
C ILE A 95 -3.20 15.84 -8.51
N PRO A 96 -2.50 15.86 -9.67
CA PRO A 96 -2.17 17.07 -10.42
C PRO A 96 -3.36 17.62 -11.22
N THR A 97 -4.44 18.03 -10.55
CA THR A 97 -5.70 18.49 -11.17
C THR A 97 -5.53 19.74 -12.04
N ALA A 98 -4.56 20.59 -11.72
CA ALA A 98 -4.24 21.80 -12.49
C ALA A 98 -3.74 21.52 -13.92
N TYR A 99 -3.23 20.31 -14.18
CA TYR A 99 -2.67 19.91 -15.47
C TYR A 99 -3.69 19.18 -16.38
N GLY A 100 -4.97 19.20 -16.01
CA GLY A 100 -6.06 18.64 -16.81
C GLY A 100 -6.28 17.12 -16.63
N ALA A 101 -7.31 16.61 -17.32
CA ALA A 101 -7.82 15.25 -17.10
C ALA A 101 -6.81 14.14 -17.41
N ILE A 102 -5.91 14.35 -18.39
CA ILE A 102 -4.88 13.37 -18.75
C ILE A 102 -3.88 13.19 -17.61
N ALA A 103 -3.41 14.28 -16.99
CA ALA A 103 -2.48 14.21 -15.87
C ALA A 103 -3.11 13.51 -14.64
N VAL A 104 -4.40 13.77 -14.38
CA VAL A 104 -5.17 13.06 -13.36
C VAL A 104 -5.24 11.56 -13.65
N ALA A 105 -5.60 11.17 -14.88
CA ALA A 105 -5.71 9.77 -15.27
C ALA A 105 -4.36 9.04 -15.17
N LEU A 106 -3.27 9.67 -15.60
CA LEU A 106 -1.92 9.12 -15.49
C LEU A 106 -1.48 8.97 -14.03
N SER A 107 -1.75 9.97 -13.18
CA SER A 107 -1.45 9.90 -11.74
C SER A 107 -2.16 8.72 -11.06
N LEU A 108 -3.46 8.54 -11.33
CA LEU A 108 -4.23 7.42 -10.81
C LEU A 108 -3.76 6.07 -11.37
N LEU A 109 -3.42 6.01 -12.66
CA LEU A 109 -2.86 4.80 -13.28
C LEU A 109 -1.52 4.41 -12.64
N CYS A 110 -0.64 5.37 -12.41
CA CYS A 110 0.63 5.15 -11.71
C CYS A 110 0.40 4.61 -10.29
N ALA A 111 -0.57 5.15 -9.55
CA ALA A 111 -0.93 4.65 -8.22
C ALA A 111 -1.45 3.19 -8.28
N VAL A 112 -2.27 2.87 -9.28
CA VAL A 112 -2.78 1.50 -9.49
C VAL A 112 -1.65 0.53 -9.79
N VAL A 113 -0.77 0.88 -10.74
CA VAL A 113 0.39 0.08 -11.11
C VAL A 113 1.32 -0.13 -9.91
N PHE A 114 1.60 0.93 -9.16
CA PHE A 114 2.46 0.86 -7.98
C PHE A 114 1.89 -0.11 -6.91
N ALA A 115 0.61 0.02 -6.57
CA ALA A 115 -0.02 -0.86 -5.59
C ALA A 115 -0.07 -2.33 -6.06
N LEU A 116 -0.32 -2.57 -7.36
CA LEU A 116 -0.25 -3.92 -7.95
C LEU A 116 1.16 -4.51 -7.88
N LEU A 117 2.20 -3.71 -8.14
CA LEU A 117 3.59 -4.15 -8.03
C LEU A 117 3.96 -4.53 -6.59
N VAL A 118 3.62 -3.68 -5.62
CA VAL A 118 3.85 -3.96 -4.19
C VAL A 118 3.15 -5.25 -3.79
N TRP A 119 1.86 -5.39 -4.14
CA TRP A 119 1.10 -6.60 -3.87
C TRP A 119 1.72 -7.84 -4.52
N LEU A 120 2.12 -7.76 -5.80
CA LEU A 120 2.70 -8.87 -6.53
C LEU A 120 4.02 -9.32 -5.90
N CYS A 121 4.89 -8.38 -5.49
CA CYS A 121 6.12 -8.67 -4.77
C CYS A 121 5.85 -9.48 -3.50
N PHE A 122 4.90 -9.04 -2.66
CA PHE A 122 4.51 -9.78 -1.47
C PHE A 122 3.88 -11.13 -1.78
N ALA A 123 3.01 -11.21 -2.79
CA ALA A 123 2.36 -12.45 -3.21
C ALA A 123 3.39 -13.50 -3.64
N LEU A 124 4.39 -13.11 -4.44
CA LEU A 124 5.47 -14.00 -4.87
C LEU A 124 6.35 -14.41 -3.70
N TYR A 125 6.71 -13.46 -2.82
CA TYR A 125 7.51 -13.74 -1.63
C TYR A 125 6.85 -14.75 -0.70
N TYR A 126 5.57 -14.55 -0.36
CA TYR A 126 4.83 -15.48 0.50
C TYR A 126 4.52 -16.82 -0.17
N ARG A 127 4.30 -16.83 -1.50
CA ARG A 127 4.16 -18.09 -2.26
C ARG A 127 5.44 -18.93 -2.17
N LYS A 128 6.61 -18.30 -2.34
CA LYS A 128 7.91 -18.98 -2.21
C LYS A 128 8.12 -19.53 -0.80
N GLN A 129 7.81 -18.75 0.24
CA GLN A 129 7.91 -19.23 1.63
C GLN A 129 6.98 -20.41 1.91
N ALA A 130 5.73 -20.37 1.45
CA ALA A 130 4.80 -21.48 1.62
C ALA A 130 5.31 -22.77 0.97
N GLN A 131 5.88 -22.67 -0.24
CA GLN A 131 6.51 -23.81 -0.93
C GLN A 131 7.70 -24.37 -0.14
N GLU A 132 8.54 -23.52 0.43
CA GLU A 132 9.69 -23.94 1.24
C GLU A 132 9.26 -24.65 2.53
N ILE A 133 8.23 -24.13 3.22
CA ILE A 133 7.67 -24.77 4.42
C ILE A 133 7.10 -26.14 4.07
N ASN A 134 6.31 -26.24 2.99
CA ASN A 134 5.73 -27.50 2.55
C ASN A 134 6.82 -28.53 2.21
N ARG A 135 7.90 -28.11 1.54
CA ARG A 135 9.05 -28.99 1.24
C ARG A 135 9.67 -29.56 2.52
N LYS A 136 9.97 -28.70 3.50
CA LYS A 136 10.57 -29.11 4.79
C LYS A 136 9.67 -30.04 5.60
N ILE A 137 8.34 -29.90 5.49
CA ILE A 137 7.38 -30.81 6.14
C ILE A 137 7.46 -32.20 5.52
N ILE A 138 7.47 -32.30 4.20
CA ILE A 138 7.56 -33.57 3.47
C ILE A 138 8.89 -34.28 3.78
N GLU A 139 10.02 -33.56 3.73
CA GLU A 139 11.34 -34.10 4.06
C GLU A 139 11.37 -34.70 5.48
N LYS A 140 10.79 -34.00 6.47
CA LYS A 140 10.70 -34.51 7.85
C LYS A 140 9.76 -35.70 8.02
N GLN A 141 8.73 -35.83 7.18
CA GLN A 141 7.83 -36.98 7.19
C GLN A 141 8.48 -38.22 6.56
N GLN A 142 9.32 -38.03 5.54
CA GLN A 142 10.04 -39.12 4.86
C GLN A 142 11.27 -39.61 5.64
N ALA A 143 11.85 -38.77 6.51
CA ALA A 143 12.96 -39.12 7.38
C ALA A 143 12.55 -39.85 8.67
N LYS A 144 11.25 -40.09 8.87
CA LYS A 144 10.69 -40.89 9.97
C LYS A 144 10.26 -42.25 9.45
#